data_AF-A0A0R0D4E9-F1
#
_entry.id   AF-A0A0R0D4E9-F1
#
_cell.length_a   1.000
_cell.length_b   1.000
_cell.length_c   1.000
_cell.angle_alpha   90.00
_cell.angle_beta   90.00
_cell.angle_gamma   90.00
#
_symmetry.space_group_name_H-M   'P 1'
#
loop_
_entity.id
_entity.type
_entity.pdbx_description
1 polymer ?
#
loop_
_entity_poly.entity_id
_entity_poly.type
_entity_poly.pdbx_seq_one_letter_code
_entity_poly.pdbx_strand_id
1 'polypeptide(L)'
;MGHLNHADKSLKQRVARLKGQVLALERALDGQAGHEVDCLDVLTQAAAVRGAAQALMVQLMSHHLREHVAAPDDAGQRDNGAEEMTAVLARYLK
;
A
#
# COMPACT_ATOMS: atom_id res chain seq x y z
N MET A 1 18.20 -4.41 -6.36
CA MET A 1 16.92 -4.84 -5.76
C MET A 1 17.16 -5.40 -4.37
N GLY A 2 16.67 -4.75 -3.31
CA GLY A 2 16.91 -5.18 -1.92
C GLY A 2 16.62 -4.15 -0.82
N HIS A 3 16.35 -2.90 -1.17
CA HIS A 3 16.18 -1.81 -0.21
C HIS A 3 14.97 -1.96 0.77
N LEU A 4 13.88 -2.60 0.33
CA LEU A 4 12.69 -2.83 1.16
C LEU A 4 12.84 -3.96 2.20
N ASN A 5 13.92 -4.75 2.13
CA ASN A 5 14.17 -5.80 3.11
C ASN A 5 14.84 -5.27 4.38
N HIS A 6 15.58 -4.15 4.28
CA HIS A 6 16.31 -3.53 5.40
C HIS A 6 15.56 -2.33 6.02
N ALA A 7 14.76 -1.61 5.22
CA ALA A 7 13.86 -0.54 5.66
C ALA A 7 12.43 -1.07 5.54
N ASP A 8 11.55 -1.09 6.52
CA ASP A 8 11.36 -0.17 7.62
C ASP A 8 10.31 -0.86 8.52
N LYS A 9 10.52 -0.92 9.84
CA LYS A 9 9.53 -1.50 10.78
C LYS A 9 8.15 -0.84 10.57
N SER A 10 8.13 0.41 10.12
CA SER A 10 6.91 1.17 9.82
C SER A 10 6.09 0.55 8.67
N LEU A 11 6.73 0.11 7.58
CA LEU A 11 6.03 -0.49 6.41
C LEU A 11 5.41 -1.84 6.79
N LYS A 12 6.15 -2.67 7.54
CA LYS A 12 5.64 -3.97 8.02
C LYS A 12 4.43 -3.79 8.94
N GLN A 13 4.46 -2.80 9.84
CA GLN A 13 3.33 -2.46 10.71
C GLN A 13 2.10 -2.00 9.91
N ARG A 14 2.29 -1.22 8.84
CA ARG A 14 1.18 -0.79 7.97
C ARG A 14 0.56 -1.95 7.22
N VAL A 15 1.36 -2.87 6.69
CA VAL A 15 0.86 -4.11 6.06
C VAL A 15 0.08 -4.95 7.08
N ALA A 16 0.60 -5.10 8.30
CA ALA A 16 -0.11 -5.82 9.37
C ALA A 16 -1.46 -5.17 9.73
N ARG A 17 -1.51 -3.84 9.79
CA ARG A 17 -2.75 -3.09 10.02
C ARG A 17 -3.75 -3.30 8.87
N LEU A 18 -3.31 -3.18 7.62
CA LEU A 18 -4.15 -3.41 6.44
C LEU A 18 -4.72 -4.84 6.44
N LYS A 19 -3.89 -5.84 6.75
CA LYS A 19 -4.32 -7.23 6.92
C LYS A 19 -5.44 -7.35 7.97
N GLY A 20 -5.26 -6.72 9.13
CA GLY A 20 -6.27 -6.72 10.19
C GLY A 20 -7.61 -6.09 9.76
N GLN A 21 -7.56 -5.02 8.96
CA GLN A 21 -8.76 -4.39 8.40
C GLN A 21 -9.48 -5.28 7.40
N VAL A 22 -8.74 -5.97 6.51
CA VAL A 22 -9.33 -6.93 5.56
C VAL A 22 -10.01 -8.10 6.29
N LEU A 23 -9.34 -8.68 7.30
CA LEU A 23 -9.92 -9.75 8.12
C LEU A 23 -11.13 -9.29 8.95
N ALA A 24 -11.19 -8.01 9.31
CA ALA A 24 -12.38 -7.44 9.97
C ALA A 24 -13.55 -7.31 8.99
N LEU A 25 -13.28 -6.87 7.75
CA LEU A 25 -14.28 -6.76 6.69
C LEU A 25 -14.84 -8.13 6.29
N GLU A 26 -13.99 -9.14 6.17
CA GLU A 26 -14.40 -10.53 5.90
C GLU A 26 -15.35 -11.05 6.99
N ARG A 27 -14.97 -10.90 8.27
CA ARG A 27 -15.81 -11.28 9.40
C ARG A 27 -17.15 -10.54 9.45
N ALA A 28 -17.17 -9.27 9.03
CA ALA A 28 -18.40 -8.51 8.92
C ALA A 28 -19.32 -9.09 7.84
N LEU A 29 -18.79 -9.53 6.70
CA LEU A 29 -19.57 -10.15 5.63
C LEU A 29 -20.06 -11.57 5.97
N ASP A 30 -19.28 -12.33 6.75
CA ASP A 30 -19.63 -13.70 7.14
C ASP A 30 -20.80 -13.80 8.12
N GLY A 31 -21.35 -12.66 8.59
CA GLY A 31 -22.56 -12.63 9.40
C GLY A 31 -22.44 -13.34 10.75
N GLN A 32 -21.22 -13.52 11.27
CA GLN A 32 -20.93 -14.29 12.49
C GLN A 32 -21.58 -13.75 13.78
N ALA A 33 -22.31 -12.64 13.72
CA ALA A 33 -22.88 -11.94 14.86
C ALA A 33 -24.38 -12.18 15.10
N GLY A 34 -25.04 -13.12 14.41
CA GLY A 34 -26.46 -13.45 14.67
C GLY A 34 -27.44 -12.28 14.50
N HIS A 35 -26.98 -11.19 13.89
CA HIS A 35 -27.69 -9.93 13.63
C HIS A 35 -27.36 -9.51 12.20
N GLU A 36 -28.29 -8.85 11.50
CA GLU A 36 -28.00 -8.26 10.20
C GLU A 36 -26.87 -7.25 10.33
N VAL A 37 -25.87 -7.38 9.46
CA VAL A 37 -24.71 -6.51 9.42
C VAL A 37 -25.14 -5.20 8.76
N ASP A 38 -24.87 -4.07 9.41
CA ASP A 38 -25.19 -2.77 8.83
C ASP A 38 -24.36 -2.55 7.56
N CYS A 39 -25.06 -2.33 6.44
CA CYS A 39 -24.46 -2.03 5.15
C CYS A 39 -23.51 -0.81 5.23
N LEU A 40 -23.87 0.19 6.02
CA LEU A 40 -23.05 1.40 6.21
C LEU A 40 -21.73 1.09 6.92
N ASP A 41 -21.73 0.17 7.89
CA ASP A 41 -20.51 -0.26 8.58
C ASP A 41 -19.55 -0.99 7.64
N VAL A 42 -20.08 -1.90 6.81
CA VAL A 42 -19.30 -2.60 5.78
C VAL A 42 -18.70 -1.61 4.77
N LEU A 43 -19.49 -0.65 4.30
CA LEU A 43 -19.01 0.40 3.39
C LEU A 43 -17.90 1.25 4.03
N THR A 44 -18.05 1.57 5.32
CA THR A 44 -17.05 2.34 6.09
C THR A 44 -15.75 1.56 6.25
N GLN A 45 -15.83 0.26 6.57
CA GLN A 45 -14.67 -0.60 6.67
C GLN A 45 -13.97 -0.77 5.32
N ALA A 46 -14.71 -0.97 4.23
CA ALA A 46 -14.16 -1.05 2.88
C ALA A 46 -13.45 0.25 2.47
N ALA A 47 -14.05 1.41 2.79
CA ALA A 47 -13.41 2.71 2.56
C ALA A 47 -12.09 2.86 3.35
N ALA A 48 -12.05 2.38 4.60
CA ALA A 48 -10.85 2.39 5.43
C ALA A 48 -9.74 1.50 4.87
N VAL A 49 -10.07 0.29 4.38
CA VAL A 49 -9.14 -0.61 3.69
C VAL A 49 -8.54 0.07 2.45
N ARG A 50 -9.39 0.66 1.61
CA ARG A 50 -8.95 1.40 0.42
C ARG A 50 -7.99 2.53 0.78
N GLY A 51 -8.32 3.34 1.79
CA GLY A 51 -7.47 4.44 2.25
C GLY A 51 -6.12 3.96 2.78
N ALA A 52 -6.10 2.88 3.56
CA ALA A 52 -4.87 2.29 4.07
C ALA A 52 -3.97 1.72 2.96
N ALA A 53 -4.56 1.08 1.95
CA ALA A 53 -3.83 0.58 0.78
C ALA A 53 -3.22 1.73 -0.06
N GLN A 54 -3.98 2.81 -0.29
CA GLN A 54 -3.47 4.00 -0.99
C GLN A 54 -2.31 4.65 -0.23
N ALA A 55 -2.44 4.82 1.09
CA ALA A 55 -1.36 5.36 1.92
C ALA A 55 -0.09 4.50 1.87
N LEU A 56 -0.22 3.17 1.84
CA LEU A 56 0.92 2.27 1.68
C LEU A 56 1.59 2.43 0.31
N MET A 57 0.81 2.52 -0.78
CA MET A 57 1.35 2.72 -2.13
C MET A 57 2.16 4.00 -2.26
N VAL A 58 1.65 5.13 -1.74
CA VAL A 58 2.37 6.41 -1.76
C VAL A 58 3.71 6.31 -1.05
N GLN A 59 3.78 5.59 0.07
CA GLN A 59 5.02 5.41 0.81
C GLN A 59 6.04 4.57 0.06
N LEU A 60 5.61 3.45 -0.53
CA LEU A 60 6.47 2.60 -1.36
C LEU A 60 7.01 3.36 -2.57
N MET A 61 6.16 4.13 -3.25
CA MET A 61 6.58 4.99 -4.36
C MET A 61 7.61 6.03 -3.91
N SER A 62 7.35 6.70 -2.79
CA SER A 62 8.25 7.71 -2.23
C SER A 62 9.60 7.12 -1.83
N HIS A 63 9.62 5.90 -1.29
CA HIS A 63 10.83 5.17 -0.97
C HIS A 63 11.63 4.83 -2.23
N HIS A 64 10.96 4.32 -3.28
CA HIS A 64 11.61 4.03 -4.56
C HIS A 64 12.21 5.27 -5.21
N LEU A 65 11.46 6.39 -5.21
CA LEU A 65 11.96 7.67 -5.72
C LEU A 65 13.24 8.12 -5.00
N ARG A 66 13.27 8.04 -3.66
CA ARG A 66 14.47 8.41 -2.90
C ARG A 66 15.66 7.52 -3.22
N GLU A 67 15.45 6.21 -3.25
CA GLU A 67 16.54 5.24 -3.26
C GLU A 67 17.06 4.91 -4.66
N HIS A 68 16.19 4.91 -5.69
CA HIS A 68 16.57 4.53 -7.06
C HIS A 68 16.57 5.70 -8.04
N VAL A 69 16.06 6.86 -7.66
CA VAL A 69 16.05 8.05 -8.53
C VAL A 69 16.89 9.18 -7.94
N ALA A 70 16.73 9.50 -6.65
CA ALA A 70 17.42 10.64 -6.05
C ALA A 70 18.81 10.30 -5.50
N ALA A 71 19.00 9.12 -4.92
CA ALA A 71 20.24 8.71 -4.27
C ALA A 71 21.37 8.25 -5.21
N PRO A 72 21.12 7.58 -6.36
CA PRO A 72 22.21 7.08 -7.19
C PRO A 72 23.01 8.20 -7.88
N ASP A 73 24.34 8.14 -7.78
CA ASP A 73 25.24 9.08 -8.47
C ASP A 73 25.34 8.79 -9.98
N ASP A 74 25.16 7.53 -10.38
CA ASP A 74 25.17 7.10 -11.78
C ASP A 74 23.88 7.49 -12.52
N ALA A 75 24.03 8.19 -13.64
CA ALA A 75 22.91 8.65 -14.44
C ALA A 75 22.07 7.50 -15.02
N GLY A 76 22.72 6.44 -15.50
CA GLY A 76 21.99 5.28 -16.05
C GLY A 76 21.11 4.59 -15.01
N GLN A 77 21.59 4.45 -13.78
CA GLN A 77 20.79 3.94 -12.67
C GLN A 77 19.60 4.84 -12.31
N ARG A 78 19.78 6.16 -12.30
CA ARG A 78 18.66 7.10 -12.05
C ARG A 78 17.59 7.02 -13.14
N ASP A 79 18.01 6.99 -14.40
CA ASP A 79 17.10 6.94 -15.55
C ASP A 79 16.28 5.64 -15.50
N ASN A 80 16.93 4.51 -15.24
CA ASN A 80 16.24 3.23 -15.03
C ASN A 80 15.22 3.30 -13.89
N GLY A 81 15.60 3.86 -12.73
CA GLY A 81 14.69 4.02 -11.59
C GLY A 81 13.49 4.90 -11.89
N ALA A 82 13.67 5.94 -12.72
CA ALA A 82 12.62 6.85 -13.16
C ALA A 82 11.66 6.18 -14.17
N GLU A 83 12.18 5.39 -15.11
CA GLU A 83 11.37 4.60 -16.03
C GLU A 83 10.50 3.57 -15.30
N GLU A 84 11.09 2.84 -14.33
CA GLU A 84 10.35 1.91 -13.47
C GLU A 84 9.21 2.61 -12.73
N MET A 85 9.47 3.78 -12.12
CA MET A 85 8.45 4.56 -11.42
C MET A 85 7.35 5.06 -12.36
N THR A 86 7.72 5.52 -13.56
CA THR A 86 6.78 5.97 -14.59
C THR A 86 5.81 4.86 -14.99
N ALA A 87 6.32 3.65 -15.19
CA ALA A 87 5.49 2.49 -15.51
C ALA A 87 4.50 2.14 -14.38
N VAL A 88 4.92 2.28 -13.10
CA VAL A 88 4.04 2.07 -11.96
C VAL A 88 2.97 3.16 -11.87
N LEU A 89 3.34 4.43 -12.01
CA LEU A 89 2.39 5.57 -11.98
C LEU A 89 1.33 5.46 -13.09
N ALA A 90 1.73 5.06 -14.30
CA ALA A 90 0.81 4.85 -15.42
C ALA A 90 -0.21 3.73 -15.17
N ARG A 91 0.08 2.79 -14.27
CA ARG A 91 -0.88 1.75 -13.85
C ARG A 91 -1.73 2.19 -12.66
N TYR A 92 -1.17 2.98 -11.76
CA TYR A 92 -1.82 3.43 -10.54
C TYR A 92 -2.83 4.57 -10.77
N LEU A 93 -2.57 5.44 -11.73
CA LEU A 93 -3.42 6.60 -12.07
C LEU A 93 -4.48 6.30 -13.14
N LYS A 94 -4.56 5.06 -13.62
CA LYS A 94 -5.68 4.59 -14.45
C LYS A 94 -6.89 4.31 -13.58
#